data_AF-A0A7L4NVF1-F1
#
_entry.id   AF-A0A7L4NVF1-F1
#
_cell.length_a   1.000
_cell.length_b   1.000
_cell.length_c   1.000
_cell.angle_alpha   90.00
_cell.angle_beta   90.00
_cell.angle_gamma   90.00
#
_symmetry.space_group_name_H-M   'P 1'
#
loop_
_entity.id
_entity.type
_entity.pdbx_description
1 polymer ?
#
loop_
_entity_poly.entity_id
_entity_poly.type
_entity_poly.pdbx_seq_one_letter_code
_entity_poly.pdbx_strand_id
1 'polypeptide(L)'
;MAYEEPVTDYDKIVENCTCAFCGSNCDDVDILVKDNHVVGVRHACRLGASKIMEDEDQRLTVPMVRDENGELVEVDWDTALDKAAELIAGSVRPVFYGWSETSIEAMKPGLELTELVGAVIDNQATICHGPTVQAVQNVGYPLMTLGEVKNRADMVVYTGSNPMNAHPRHLSRYTTIPKGWFRKRGRFDRTLVTWDPKYSDTAKLSDIWVPFEENGDYAFCNAIRAVLKGKKLKQDVISGIPKEDIYELTEKMKKAQFGALFFGLGLTHTLSKQRNIDIAIQLVQDLNKYTKWVLLPMRGHFNVNGFNIFMSYEMGFPYGVDFSRGYPRYMIGETTTIDLLNREECDVFMVIAADPGAHFPGGALAHLANIPVIQIDIHWGPSTELADVVLPGTFIGVETAGTSYRMDSVPIFMKKAIDPPETCREDEWIVNELLQRVKKLREASK
;
A
#
# COMPACT_ATOMS: atom_id res chain seq x y z
N MET A 1 -8.08 -28.72 6.70
CA MET A 1 -9.21 -27.83 7.01
C MET A 1 -10.46 -28.69 6.94
N ALA A 2 -11.26 -28.71 8.01
CA ALA A 2 -12.57 -29.33 7.95
C ALA A 2 -13.43 -28.54 6.95
N TYR A 3 -14.26 -29.23 6.18
CA TYR A 3 -15.26 -28.57 5.35
C TYR A 3 -16.31 -27.96 6.27
N GLU A 4 -16.39 -26.63 6.28
CA GLU A 4 -17.51 -25.92 6.89
C GLU A 4 -18.64 -25.81 5.86
N GLU A 5 -19.86 -26.08 6.29
CA GLU A 5 -21.02 -25.91 5.40
C GLU A 5 -21.14 -24.44 4.99
N PRO A 6 -21.52 -24.15 3.73
CA PRO A 6 -21.70 -22.77 3.29
C PRO A 6 -22.73 -22.04 4.17
N VAL A 7 -22.43 -20.81 4.56
CA VAL A 7 -23.38 -19.95 5.26
C VAL A 7 -24.61 -19.73 4.39
N THR A 8 -25.76 -20.21 4.89
CA THR A 8 -27.07 -20.14 4.22
C THR A 8 -28.07 -19.23 4.94
N ASP A 9 -27.79 -18.89 6.20
CA ASP A 9 -28.62 -18.04 7.04
C ASP A 9 -28.16 -16.58 6.96
N TYR A 10 -28.74 -15.82 6.04
CA TYR A 10 -28.48 -14.39 5.83
C TYR A 10 -29.72 -13.69 5.23
N ASP A 11 -29.88 -12.40 5.51
CA ASP A 11 -31.03 -11.61 5.04
C ASP A 11 -30.80 -11.04 3.63
N LYS A 12 -29.55 -10.67 3.32
CA LYS A 12 -29.17 -10.08 2.03
C LYS A 12 -27.74 -10.42 1.63
N ILE A 13 -27.48 -10.33 0.33
CA ILE A 13 -26.12 -10.37 -0.24
C ILE A 13 -25.85 -9.00 -0.87
N VAL A 14 -24.69 -8.44 -0.55
CA VAL A 14 -24.16 -7.26 -1.25
C VAL A 14 -23.11 -7.76 -2.23
N GLU A 15 -23.48 -7.79 -3.51
CA GLU A 15 -22.65 -8.36 -4.58
C GLU A 15 -21.65 -7.35 -5.15
N ASN A 16 -20.54 -7.87 -5.68
CA ASN A 16 -19.49 -7.09 -6.33
C ASN A 16 -18.99 -5.95 -5.42
N CYS A 17 -18.72 -6.29 -4.16
CA CYS A 17 -18.00 -5.46 -3.20
C CYS A 17 -16.50 -5.50 -3.50
N THR A 18 -15.82 -4.49 -2.98
CA THR A 18 -14.39 -4.29 -3.18
C THR A 18 -13.63 -4.56 -1.89
N CYS A 19 -12.67 -5.47 -1.94
CA CYS A 19 -11.82 -5.80 -0.81
C CYS A 19 -10.80 -4.68 -0.52
N ALA A 20 -10.88 -4.14 0.71
CA ALA A 20 -10.03 -3.09 1.24
C ALA A 20 -8.82 -3.64 2.04
N PHE A 21 -8.13 -4.66 1.52
CA PHE A 21 -6.91 -5.22 2.16
C PHE A 21 -5.64 -4.84 1.36
N CYS A 22 -5.30 -5.60 0.32
CA CYS A 22 -4.09 -5.35 -0.48
C CYS A 22 -4.38 -4.65 -1.80
N GLY A 23 -3.33 -4.19 -2.49
CA GLY A 23 -3.39 -3.46 -3.76
C GLY A 23 -3.92 -4.27 -4.94
N SER A 24 -4.30 -5.54 -4.75
CA SER A 24 -5.12 -6.29 -5.71
C SER A 24 -6.58 -5.85 -5.73
N ASN A 25 -7.03 -5.16 -4.67
CA ASN A 25 -8.29 -4.44 -4.51
C ASN A 25 -9.44 -5.15 -5.24
N CYS A 26 -9.77 -6.36 -4.75
CA CYS A 26 -10.63 -7.28 -5.48
C CYS A 26 -12.10 -6.81 -5.45
N ASP A 27 -12.66 -6.43 -6.60
CA ASP A 27 -14.04 -5.96 -6.84
C ASP A 27 -15.09 -7.04 -7.21
N ASP A 28 -14.86 -8.29 -6.82
CA ASP A 28 -15.77 -9.44 -7.08
C ASP A 28 -16.14 -10.20 -5.78
N VAL A 29 -16.04 -9.52 -4.64
CA VAL A 29 -16.34 -10.10 -3.33
C VAL A 29 -17.82 -9.95 -3.05
N ASP A 30 -18.47 -11.00 -2.53
CA ASP A 30 -19.85 -10.90 -2.05
C ASP A 30 -19.87 -10.97 -0.53
N ILE A 31 -20.58 -10.04 0.10
CA ILE A 31 -20.72 -9.94 1.56
C ILE A 31 -22.14 -10.39 1.93
N LEU A 32 -22.23 -11.40 2.79
CA LEU A 32 -23.48 -11.96 3.29
C LEU A 32 -23.79 -11.27 4.62
N VAL A 33 -24.99 -10.68 4.72
CA VAL A 33 -25.37 -9.85 5.87
C VAL A 33 -26.63 -10.41 6.53
N LYS A 34 -26.62 -10.46 7.86
CA LYS A 34 -27.77 -10.79 8.71
C LYS A 34 -27.83 -9.83 9.89
N ASP A 35 -28.99 -9.24 10.18
CA ASP A 35 -29.17 -8.34 11.33
C ASP A 35 -28.11 -7.21 11.41
N ASN A 36 -27.73 -6.64 10.26
CA ASN A 36 -26.65 -5.64 10.11
C ASN A 36 -25.22 -6.13 10.46
N HIS A 37 -24.99 -7.43 10.59
CA HIS A 37 -23.67 -8.03 10.77
C HIS A 37 -23.23 -8.86 9.55
N VAL A 38 -21.92 -8.89 9.30
CA VAL A 38 -21.33 -9.74 8.26
C VAL A 38 -21.24 -11.17 8.77
N VAL A 39 -21.99 -12.08 8.16
CA VAL A 39 -22.03 -13.50 8.56
C VAL A 39 -21.26 -14.41 7.60
N GLY A 40 -20.81 -13.88 6.47
CA GLY A 40 -20.03 -14.63 5.51
C GLY A 40 -19.48 -13.78 4.37
N VAL A 41 -18.41 -14.26 3.75
CA VAL A 41 -17.80 -13.62 2.58
C VAL A 41 -17.51 -14.66 1.52
N ARG A 42 -17.88 -14.37 0.27
CA ARG A 42 -17.55 -15.19 -0.90
C ARG A 42 -16.48 -14.52 -1.74
N HIS A 43 -15.68 -15.35 -2.40
CA HIS A 43 -14.60 -14.96 -3.31
C HIS A 43 -13.42 -14.19 -2.66
N ALA A 44 -13.45 -13.83 -1.37
CA ALA A 44 -12.26 -13.28 -0.71
C ALA A 44 -11.18 -14.37 -0.48
N CYS A 45 -9.90 -13.96 -0.46
CA CYS A 45 -8.86 -14.83 0.13
C CYS A 45 -8.94 -14.77 1.65
N ARG A 46 -8.16 -15.62 2.34
CA ARG A 46 -8.10 -15.64 3.81
C ARG A 46 -7.85 -14.28 4.44
N LEU A 47 -6.97 -13.46 3.87
CA LEU A 47 -6.67 -12.12 4.39
C LEU A 47 -7.86 -11.15 4.23
N GLY A 48 -8.47 -11.13 3.04
CA GLY A 48 -9.65 -10.30 2.78
C GLY A 48 -10.86 -10.75 3.59
N ALA A 49 -11.09 -12.05 3.72
CA ALA A 49 -12.16 -12.61 4.53
C ALA A 49 -11.96 -12.28 6.01
N SER A 50 -10.74 -12.43 6.53
CA SER A 50 -10.42 -12.07 7.92
C SER A 50 -10.65 -10.58 8.19
N LYS A 51 -10.32 -9.69 7.24
CA LYS A 51 -10.58 -8.26 7.39
C LYS A 51 -12.09 -7.97 7.38
N ILE A 52 -12.84 -8.52 6.42
CA ILE A 52 -14.26 -8.19 6.20
C ILE A 52 -15.21 -8.84 7.22
N MET A 53 -14.89 -10.06 7.69
CA MET A 53 -15.69 -10.73 8.72
C MET A 53 -15.54 -10.06 10.09
N GLU A 54 -14.42 -9.36 10.29
CA GLU A 54 -14.03 -8.62 11.49
C GLU A 54 -13.94 -9.48 12.77
N ASP A 55 -13.12 -9.02 13.71
CA ASP A 55 -13.10 -9.53 15.08
C ASP A 55 -13.48 -8.35 15.99
N GLU A 56 -14.72 -8.37 16.48
CA GLU A 56 -15.30 -7.29 17.29
C GLU A 56 -14.57 -7.13 18.64
N ASP A 57 -13.75 -8.11 19.06
CA ASP A 57 -13.09 -8.11 20.38
C ASP A 57 -12.11 -6.93 20.58
N GLN A 58 -11.60 -6.33 19.50
CA GLN A 58 -10.64 -5.21 19.55
C GLN A 58 -11.13 -3.98 18.77
N ARG A 59 -12.42 -3.92 18.44
CA ARG A 59 -13.00 -2.78 17.73
C ARG A 59 -12.94 -1.52 18.59
N LEU A 60 -12.39 -0.44 18.02
CA LEU A 60 -12.52 0.89 18.61
C LEU A 60 -13.94 1.39 18.35
N THR A 61 -14.66 1.72 19.42
CA THR A 61 -16.06 2.18 19.35
C THR A 61 -16.30 3.53 20.01
N VAL A 62 -15.46 3.97 20.95
CA VAL A 62 -15.61 5.23 21.66
C VAL A 62 -14.30 6.03 21.59
N PRO A 63 -14.34 7.36 21.40
CA PRO A 63 -13.15 8.20 21.49
C PRO A 63 -12.46 8.09 22.84
N MET A 64 -11.14 8.18 22.85
CA MET A 64 -10.36 8.13 24.09
C MET A 64 -9.30 9.22 24.11
N VAL A 65 -8.97 9.70 25.31
CA VAL A 65 -7.87 10.62 25.56
C VAL A 65 -7.01 10.06 26.67
N ARG A 66 -5.69 10.19 26.55
CA ARG A 66 -4.76 9.77 27.60
C ARG A 66 -4.76 10.78 28.74
N ASP A 67 -5.02 10.29 29.94
CA ASP A 67 -5.06 11.09 31.16
C ASP A 67 -3.66 11.38 31.73
N GLU A 68 -3.62 12.11 32.85
CA GLU A 68 -2.38 12.45 33.55
C GLU A 68 -1.66 11.24 34.18
N ASN A 69 -2.35 10.12 34.38
CA ASN A 69 -1.78 8.87 34.87
C ASN A 69 -1.21 8.01 33.73
N GLY A 70 -1.41 8.44 32.49
CA GLY A 70 -0.97 7.72 31.30
C GLY A 70 -1.95 6.65 30.82
N GLU A 71 -3.20 6.64 31.31
CA GLU A 71 -4.24 5.68 30.90
C GLU A 71 -5.15 6.30 29.84
N LEU A 72 -5.54 5.51 28.82
CA LEU A 72 -6.55 5.93 27.84
C LEU A 72 -7.94 5.81 28.47
N VAL A 73 -8.65 6.94 28.57
CA VAL A 73 -10.00 7.00 29.12
C VAL A 73 -11.01 7.38 28.05
N GLU A 74 -12.17 6.72 28.05
CA GLU A 74 -13.27 7.03 27.15
C GLU A 74 -13.81 8.44 27.39
N VAL A 75 -14.04 9.17 26.29
CA VAL A 75 -14.59 10.52 26.30
C VAL A 75 -15.59 10.71 25.16
N ASP A 76 -16.35 11.80 25.20
CA ASP A 76 -17.19 12.18 24.06
C ASP A 76 -16.36 12.71 22.87
N TRP A 77 -17.00 12.77 21.71
CA TRP A 77 -16.38 13.23 20.46
C TRP A 77 -15.87 14.67 20.53
N ASP A 78 -16.60 15.59 21.17
CA ASP A 78 -16.19 16.99 21.24
C ASP A 78 -14.92 17.13 22.08
N THR A 79 -14.87 16.47 23.24
CA THR A 79 -13.67 16.43 24.09
C THR A 79 -12.44 15.88 23.36
N ALA A 80 -12.57 14.75 22.66
CA ALA A 80 -11.45 14.16 21.92
C ALA A 80 -11.00 15.02 20.72
N LEU A 81 -11.95 15.55 19.94
CA LEU A 81 -11.68 16.38 18.77
C LEU A 81 -11.08 17.73 19.16
N ASP A 82 -11.55 18.35 20.25
CA ASP A 82 -10.99 19.60 20.76
C ASP A 82 -9.55 19.39 21.23
N LYS A 83 -9.28 18.31 21.98
CA LYS A 83 -7.91 17.95 22.40
C LYS A 83 -6.98 17.72 21.22
N ALA A 84 -7.40 16.96 20.22
CA ALA A 84 -6.61 16.71 19.01
C ALA A 84 -6.37 18.02 18.22
N ALA A 85 -7.39 18.86 18.08
CA ALA A 85 -7.27 20.14 17.38
C ALA A 85 -6.32 21.11 18.10
N GLU A 86 -6.33 21.16 19.43
CA GLU A 86 -5.39 21.95 20.24
C GLU A 86 -3.94 21.50 20.01
N LEU A 87 -3.67 20.18 20.06
CA LEU A 87 -2.36 19.62 19.78
C LEU A 87 -1.88 20.01 18.37
N ILE A 88 -2.73 19.81 17.36
CA ILE A 88 -2.41 20.15 15.97
C ILE A 88 -2.19 21.66 15.79
N ALA A 89 -3.03 22.51 16.38
CA ALA A 89 -2.92 23.97 16.25
C ALA A 89 -1.70 24.55 16.98
N GLY A 90 -1.26 23.91 18.07
CA GLY A 90 -0.09 24.30 18.86
C GLY A 90 1.24 23.76 18.33
N SER A 91 1.22 22.87 17.34
CA SER A 91 2.40 22.24 16.76
C SER A 91 3.18 23.18 15.85
N VAL A 92 4.52 23.05 15.87
CA VAL A 92 5.47 23.75 15.01
C VAL A 92 5.81 22.93 13.77
N ARG A 93 5.91 21.60 13.89
CA ARG A 93 6.28 20.70 12.79
C ARG A 93 5.47 19.39 12.85
N PRO A 94 4.16 19.45 12.60
CA PRO A 94 3.31 18.27 12.66
C PRO A 94 3.53 17.35 11.45
N VAL A 95 3.38 16.05 11.66
CA VAL A 95 3.40 15.04 10.59
C VAL A 95 2.08 14.28 10.59
N PHE A 96 1.41 14.23 9.43
CA PHE A 96 0.20 13.45 9.23
C PHE A 96 0.47 12.26 8.31
N TYR A 97 0.38 11.06 8.89
CA TYR A 97 0.85 9.82 8.29
C TYR A 97 -0.27 8.77 8.14
N GLY A 98 -0.15 7.92 7.11
CA GLY A 98 -0.98 6.74 6.93
C GLY A 98 -1.78 6.83 5.65
N TRP A 99 -3.08 7.09 5.71
CA TRP A 99 -3.98 7.37 4.57
C TRP A 99 -4.19 6.21 3.57
N SER A 100 -3.29 5.22 3.46
CA SER A 100 -3.37 4.21 2.40
C SER A 100 -4.49 3.18 2.60
N GLU A 101 -5.13 3.19 3.78
CA GLU A 101 -6.27 2.35 4.10
C GLU A 101 -7.57 3.13 4.33
N THR A 102 -7.66 4.36 3.84
CA THR A 102 -8.91 5.14 3.79
C THR A 102 -9.28 5.53 2.36
N SER A 103 -10.34 6.32 2.18
CA SER A 103 -10.87 6.76 0.88
C SER A 103 -10.16 8.02 0.35
N ILE A 104 -10.28 8.31 -0.95
CA ILE A 104 -9.82 9.59 -1.52
C ILE A 104 -10.58 10.78 -0.92
N GLU A 105 -11.85 10.56 -0.58
CA GLU A 105 -12.74 11.55 0.00
C GLU A 105 -12.21 12.03 1.36
N ALA A 106 -11.70 11.13 2.22
CA ALA A 106 -11.07 11.48 3.49
C ALA A 106 -9.72 12.22 3.32
N MET A 107 -8.99 11.94 2.24
CA MET A 107 -7.69 12.59 1.98
C MET A 107 -7.83 14.08 1.64
N LYS A 108 -8.96 14.52 1.08
CA LYS A 108 -9.20 15.93 0.70
C LYS A 108 -9.18 16.90 1.89
N PRO A 109 -10.03 16.74 2.93
CA PRO A 109 -9.94 17.59 4.11
C PRO A 109 -8.62 17.37 4.86
N GLY A 110 -8.00 16.19 4.74
CA GLY A 110 -6.67 15.91 5.29
C GLY A 110 -5.60 16.82 4.69
N LEU A 111 -5.58 16.96 3.36
CA LEU A 111 -4.68 17.86 2.65
C LEU A 111 -4.94 19.33 3.02
N GLU A 112 -6.21 19.75 3.08
CA GLU A 112 -6.56 21.11 3.51
C GLU A 112 -6.08 21.40 4.95
N LEU A 113 -6.20 20.43 5.86
CA LEU A 113 -5.69 20.54 7.23
C LEU A 113 -4.17 20.62 7.24
N THR A 114 -3.49 19.80 6.45
CA THR A 114 -2.02 19.85 6.29
C THR A 114 -1.56 21.22 5.82
N GLU A 115 -2.17 21.76 4.76
CA GLU A 115 -1.83 23.09 4.23
C GLU A 115 -2.08 24.18 5.25
N LEU A 116 -3.22 24.12 5.95
CA LEU A 116 -3.58 25.09 6.97
C LEU A 116 -2.48 25.18 8.02
N VAL A 117 -2.03 24.06 8.59
CA VAL A 117 -1.05 24.07 9.68
C VAL A 117 0.41 24.03 9.23
N GLY A 118 0.67 23.90 7.93
CA GLY A 118 2.03 23.75 7.40
C GLY A 118 2.67 22.42 7.78
N ALA A 119 1.86 21.36 7.90
CA ALA A 119 2.32 20.03 8.25
C ALA A 119 3.11 19.34 7.13
N VAL A 120 3.72 18.21 7.45
CA VAL A 120 4.17 17.22 6.46
C VAL A 120 3.09 16.16 6.31
N ILE A 121 2.68 15.86 5.08
CA ILE A 121 1.76 14.75 4.78
C ILE A 121 2.50 13.62 4.05
N ASP A 122 2.36 12.40 4.57
CA ASP A 122 3.06 11.23 4.04
C ASP A 122 2.20 9.96 4.17
N ASN A 123 2.47 8.92 3.38
CA ASN A 123 1.75 7.65 3.45
C ASN A 123 2.68 6.45 3.56
N GLN A 124 2.12 5.24 3.69
CA GLN A 124 2.89 3.99 3.73
C GLN A 124 3.85 3.78 2.54
N ALA A 125 3.76 4.55 1.44
CA ALA A 125 4.76 4.49 0.38
C ALA A 125 6.18 4.71 0.93
N THR A 126 6.36 5.60 1.90
CA THR A 126 7.67 5.91 2.50
C THR A 126 8.44 4.67 3.01
N ILE A 127 7.71 3.66 3.53
CA ILE A 127 8.25 2.37 4.00
C ILE A 127 7.89 1.19 3.08
N CYS A 128 7.54 1.45 1.82
CA CYS A 128 7.07 0.43 0.88
C CYS A 128 7.63 0.69 -0.53
N HIS A 129 6.83 1.32 -1.39
CA HIS A 129 7.17 1.60 -2.80
C HIS A 129 7.64 3.05 -3.04
N GLY A 130 8.01 3.81 -2.02
CA GLY A 130 8.65 5.12 -2.14
C GLY A 130 9.92 5.08 -3.02
N PRO A 131 10.81 4.08 -2.86
CA PRO A 131 11.91 3.87 -3.79
C PRO A 131 11.48 3.63 -5.25
N THR A 132 10.28 3.05 -5.46
CA THR A 132 9.72 2.90 -6.81
C THR A 132 9.30 4.23 -7.41
N VAL A 133 8.67 5.09 -6.61
CA VAL A 133 8.26 6.43 -7.03
C VAL A 133 9.47 7.26 -7.45
N GLN A 134 10.55 7.24 -6.66
CA GLN A 134 11.81 7.90 -7.00
C GLN A 134 12.40 7.37 -8.31
N ALA A 135 12.38 6.06 -8.53
CA ALA A 135 12.91 5.47 -9.76
C ALA A 135 12.08 5.85 -10.99
N VAL A 136 10.76 5.85 -10.87
CA VAL A 136 9.84 6.29 -11.92
C VAL A 136 10.13 7.74 -12.33
N GLN A 137 10.39 8.62 -11.37
CA GLN A 137 10.78 10.01 -11.62
C GLN A 137 12.11 10.13 -12.38
N ASN A 138 13.05 9.20 -12.16
CA ASN A 138 14.36 9.22 -12.81
C ASN A 138 14.34 8.67 -14.24
N VAL A 139 13.67 7.53 -14.46
CA VAL A 139 13.85 6.72 -15.68
C VAL A 139 12.54 6.38 -16.40
N GLY A 140 11.40 6.87 -15.93
CA GLY A 140 10.08 6.65 -16.54
C GLY A 140 9.36 5.40 -16.02
N TYR A 141 8.18 5.10 -16.57
CA TYR A 141 7.30 4.05 -16.03
C TYR A 141 6.49 3.32 -17.10
N PRO A 142 7.02 2.25 -17.72
CA PRO A 142 6.33 1.47 -18.74
C PRO A 142 5.29 0.52 -18.10
N LEU A 143 4.17 1.09 -17.67
CA LEU A 143 3.09 0.41 -16.94
C LEU A 143 2.01 -0.19 -17.85
N MET A 144 1.05 -0.88 -17.23
CA MET A 144 -0.13 -1.50 -17.85
C MET A 144 -1.25 -1.69 -16.82
N THR A 145 -2.47 -1.95 -17.29
CA THR A 145 -3.53 -2.48 -16.43
C THR A 145 -3.43 -4.01 -16.29
N LEU A 146 -3.95 -4.56 -15.19
CA LEU A 146 -4.01 -6.01 -14.95
C LEU A 146 -4.84 -6.75 -16.01
N GLY A 147 -5.77 -6.05 -16.67
CA GLY A 147 -6.52 -6.57 -17.80
C GLY A 147 -5.62 -6.90 -19.00
N GLU A 148 -4.56 -6.13 -19.24
CA GLU A 148 -3.61 -6.40 -20.32
C GLU A 148 -2.78 -7.66 -20.05
N VAL A 149 -2.37 -7.87 -18.80
CA VAL A 149 -1.66 -9.10 -18.39
C VAL A 149 -2.55 -10.31 -18.57
N LYS A 150 -3.78 -10.25 -18.03
CA LYS A 150 -4.76 -11.32 -18.17
C LYS A 150 -4.95 -11.69 -19.62
N ASN A 151 -5.08 -10.72 -20.52
CA ASN A 151 -5.42 -11.00 -21.91
C ASN A 151 -4.23 -11.35 -22.80
N ARG A 152 -3.02 -10.85 -22.52
CA ARG A 152 -1.89 -10.91 -23.47
C ARG A 152 -0.63 -11.56 -22.95
N ALA A 153 -0.33 -11.53 -21.65
CA ALA A 153 0.98 -11.97 -21.16
C ALA A 153 1.20 -13.48 -21.36
N ASP A 154 2.28 -13.87 -22.04
CA ASP A 154 2.78 -15.25 -22.12
C ASP A 154 4.03 -15.49 -21.26
N MET A 155 4.63 -14.43 -20.73
CA MET A 155 5.65 -14.54 -19.69
C MET A 155 5.31 -13.61 -18.54
N VAL A 156 5.21 -14.16 -17.33
CA VAL A 156 4.94 -13.40 -16.09
C VAL A 156 6.12 -13.62 -15.16
N VAL A 157 6.79 -12.54 -14.77
CA VAL A 157 7.93 -12.54 -13.86
C VAL A 157 7.51 -11.93 -12.53
N TYR A 158 7.75 -12.61 -11.42
CA TYR A 158 7.70 -12.03 -10.08
C TYR A 158 9.11 -11.91 -9.53
N THR A 159 9.55 -10.71 -9.18
CA THR A 159 10.87 -10.47 -8.57
C THR A 159 10.74 -9.80 -7.21
N GLY A 160 11.45 -10.30 -6.20
CA GLY A 160 11.37 -9.77 -4.84
C GLY A 160 9.93 -9.63 -4.31
N SER A 161 9.07 -10.58 -4.65
CA SER A 161 7.65 -10.58 -4.26
C SER A 161 7.11 -12.00 -4.14
N ASN A 162 6.24 -12.21 -3.15
CA ASN A 162 5.55 -13.48 -2.91
C ASN A 162 4.02 -13.29 -2.93
N PRO A 163 3.41 -13.06 -4.10
CA PRO A 163 1.97 -12.82 -4.23
C PRO A 163 1.11 -13.92 -3.60
N MET A 164 1.56 -15.18 -3.54
CA MET A 164 0.78 -16.23 -2.87
C MET A 164 0.47 -15.94 -1.39
N ASN A 165 1.34 -15.17 -0.71
CA ASN A 165 1.11 -14.76 0.68
C ASN A 165 0.72 -13.29 0.83
N ALA A 166 1.22 -12.39 -0.04
CA ALA A 166 0.97 -10.94 0.09
C ALA A 166 -0.23 -10.44 -0.74
N HIS A 167 -0.50 -11.07 -1.88
CA HIS A 167 -1.60 -10.72 -2.78
C HIS A 167 -2.30 -11.99 -3.29
N PRO A 168 -2.95 -12.79 -2.41
CA PRO A 168 -3.19 -14.22 -2.68
C PRO A 168 -4.03 -14.52 -3.92
N ARG A 169 -4.92 -13.60 -4.33
CA ARG A 169 -5.75 -13.74 -5.53
C ARG A 169 -5.12 -13.19 -6.81
N HIS A 170 -3.92 -12.60 -6.73
CA HIS A 170 -3.32 -11.93 -7.87
C HIS A 170 -3.04 -12.89 -9.04
N LEU A 171 -2.45 -14.06 -8.75
CA LEU A 171 -2.21 -15.11 -9.75
C LEU A 171 -3.50 -15.71 -10.30
N SER A 172 -4.50 -15.92 -9.44
CA SER A 172 -5.76 -16.57 -9.81
C SER A 172 -6.68 -15.65 -10.62
N ARG A 173 -6.63 -14.34 -10.35
CA ARG A 173 -7.57 -13.38 -10.91
C ARG A 173 -7.02 -12.57 -12.07
N TYR A 174 -5.74 -12.20 -12.03
CA TYR A 174 -5.21 -11.17 -12.90
C TYR A 174 -4.09 -11.63 -13.83
N THR A 175 -3.29 -12.62 -13.43
CA THR A 175 -2.05 -12.93 -14.16
C THR A 175 -2.01 -14.36 -14.69
N THR A 176 -1.50 -15.30 -13.89
CA THR A 176 -0.99 -16.58 -14.40
C THR A 176 -2.10 -17.58 -14.73
N ILE A 177 -3.06 -17.75 -13.84
CA ILE A 177 -4.10 -18.79 -13.94
C ILE A 177 -5.26 -18.42 -14.88
N PRO A 178 -5.80 -17.18 -14.89
CA PRO A 178 -7.05 -16.89 -15.60
C PRO A 178 -6.89 -17.04 -17.11
N LYS A 179 -7.98 -17.44 -17.77
CA LYS A 179 -8.09 -17.40 -19.24
C LYS A 179 -8.24 -15.95 -19.69
N GLY A 180 -7.51 -15.60 -20.74
CA GLY A 180 -7.58 -14.30 -21.39
C GLY A 180 -7.96 -14.41 -22.86
N TRP A 181 -8.22 -13.26 -23.49
CA TRP A 181 -8.60 -13.22 -24.91
C TRP A 181 -7.59 -13.92 -25.84
N PHE A 182 -6.29 -13.62 -25.68
CA PHE A 182 -5.19 -14.25 -26.42
C PHE A 182 -4.51 -15.40 -25.65
N ARG A 183 -4.99 -15.68 -24.43
CA ARG A 183 -4.45 -16.71 -23.52
C ARG A 183 -5.56 -17.67 -23.10
N LYS A 184 -6.15 -18.33 -24.10
CA LYS A 184 -7.37 -19.14 -23.96
C LYS A 184 -7.18 -20.37 -23.07
N ARG A 185 -5.95 -20.86 -22.92
CA ARG A 185 -5.58 -22.00 -22.05
C ARG A 185 -5.12 -21.54 -20.65
N GLY A 186 -5.19 -20.25 -20.32
CA GLY A 186 -4.82 -19.72 -19.00
C GLY A 186 -3.38 -20.06 -18.64
N ARG A 187 -3.16 -20.72 -17.49
CA ARG A 187 -1.82 -21.14 -17.00
C ARG A 187 -0.95 -21.82 -18.05
N PHE A 188 -1.54 -22.64 -18.93
CA PHE A 188 -0.80 -23.40 -19.94
C PHE A 188 -0.32 -22.56 -21.14
N ASP A 189 -0.80 -21.32 -21.28
CA ASP A 189 -0.32 -20.36 -22.28
C ASP A 189 0.79 -19.44 -21.73
N ARG A 190 1.25 -19.67 -20.50
CA ARG A 190 2.14 -18.74 -19.79
C ARG A 190 3.32 -19.44 -19.17
N THR A 191 4.48 -18.81 -19.27
CA THR A 191 5.68 -19.13 -18.49
C THR A 191 5.70 -18.25 -17.25
N LEU A 192 5.59 -18.86 -16.07
CA LEU A 192 5.72 -18.19 -14.78
C LEU A 192 7.17 -18.26 -14.31
N VAL A 193 7.76 -17.11 -14.01
CA VAL A 193 9.15 -17.01 -13.55
C VAL A 193 9.20 -16.29 -12.22
N THR A 194 9.98 -16.80 -11.27
CA THR A 194 10.28 -16.12 -10.01
C THR A 194 11.75 -15.81 -9.93
N TRP A 195 12.10 -14.56 -9.64
CA TRP A 195 13.45 -14.15 -9.27
C TRP A 195 13.45 -13.76 -7.79
N ASP A 196 13.91 -14.66 -6.95
CA ASP A 196 13.85 -14.48 -5.50
C ASP A 196 14.90 -15.38 -4.84
N PRO A 197 15.69 -14.89 -3.87
CA PRO A 197 16.63 -15.72 -3.12
C PRO A 197 15.93 -16.90 -2.40
N LYS A 198 14.65 -16.74 -2.03
CA LYS A 198 13.90 -17.76 -1.30
C LYS A 198 13.01 -18.57 -2.24
N TYR A 199 12.95 -19.89 -2.02
CA TYR A 199 12.01 -20.78 -2.71
C TYR A 199 10.59 -20.66 -2.11
N SER A 200 9.97 -19.51 -2.38
CA SER A 200 8.65 -19.12 -1.86
C SER A 200 7.49 -19.94 -2.45
N ASP A 201 6.29 -19.82 -1.88
CA ASP A 201 5.10 -20.47 -2.44
C ASP A 201 4.78 -19.99 -3.87
N THR A 202 5.15 -18.77 -4.22
CA THR A 202 5.10 -18.31 -5.61
C THR A 202 6.12 -19.05 -6.47
N ALA A 203 7.37 -19.22 -6.00
CA ALA A 203 8.41 -19.96 -6.73
C ALA A 203 8.04 -21.45 -6.94
N LYS A 204 7.33 -22.08 -5.99
CA LYS A 204 6.83 -23.47 -6.13
C LYS A 204 5.84 -23.64 -7.30
N LEU A 205 5.16 -22.58 -7.72
CA LEU A 205 4.23 -22.58 -8.86
C LEU A 205 4.91 -22.22 -10.19
N SER A 206 6.12 -21.67 -10.13
CA SER A 206 6.86 -21.13 -11.27
C SER A 206 7.48 -22.23 -12.12
N ASP A 207 7.49 -22.02 -13.44
CA ASP A 207 8.20 -22.87 -14.38
C ASP A 207 9.71 -22.68 -14.26
N ILE A 208 10.14 -21.47 -13.89
CA ILE A 208 11.55 -21.11 -13.70
C ILE A 208 11.68 -20.36 -12.38
N TRP A 209 12.57 -20.84 -11.51
CA TRP A 209 13.00 -20.11 -10.32
C TRP A 209 14.47 -19.74 -10.48
N VAL A 210 14.77 -18.45 -10.30
CA VAL A 210 16.12 -17.89 -10.34
C VAL A 210 16.51 -17.47 -8.93
N PRO A 211 17.36 -18.24 -8.24
CA PRO A 211 17.76 -17.98 -6.86
C PRO A 211 18.95 -17.02 -6.80
N PHE A 212 18.77 -15.77 -7.24
CA PHE A 212 19.86 -14.80 -7.13
C PHE A 212 20.18 -14.52 -5.65
N GLU A 213 21.44 -14.20 -5.35
CA GLU A 213 21.90 -13.88 -3.99
C GLU A 213 21.17 -12.67 -3.39
N GLU A 214 20.93 -12.67 -2.08
CA GLU A 214 20.37 -11.50 -1.38
C GLU A 214 21.21 -10.24 -1.67
N ASN A 215 20.56 -9.12 -1.99
CA ASN A 215 21.18 -7.87 -2.47
C ASN A 215 21.83 -7.96 -3.87
N GLY A 216 21.66 -9.07 -4.58
CA GLY A 216 22.19 -9.31 -5.92
C GLY A 216 21.31 -8.78 -7.07
N ASP A 217 20.13 -8.23 -6.78
CA ASP A 217 19.12 -7.81 -7.76
C ASP A 217 19.68 -6.85 -8.82
N TYR A 218 20.43 -5.83 -8.39
CA TYR A 218 21.00 -4.82 -9.28
C TYR A 218 21.98 -5.44 -10.28
N ALA A 219 22.93 -6.24 -9.78
CA ALA A 219 23.94 -6.88 -10.61
C ALA A 219 23.32 -7.89 -11.57
N PHE A 220 22.32 -8.65 -11.13
CA PHE A 220 21.56 -9.58 -11.96
C PHE A 220 20.84 -8.87 -13.11
N CYS A 221 20.08 -7.81 -12.81
CA CYS A 221 19.41 -7.00 -13.84
C CYS A 221 20.42 -6.35 -14.79
N ASN A 222 21.56 -5.87 -14.28
CA ASN A 222 22.62 -5.27 -15.09
C ASN A 222 23.24 -6.28 -16.06
N ALA A 223 23.43 -7.52 -15.62
CA ALA A 223 23.96 -8.59 -16.47
C ALA A 223 23.01 -8.87 -17.65
N ILE A 224 21.71 -9.04 -17.39
CA ILE A 224 20.70 -9.23 -18.46
C ILE A 224 20.74 -8.05 -19.43
N ARG A 225 20.79 -6.81 -18.94
CA ARG A 225 20.91 -5.62 -19.80
C ARG A 225 22.19 -5.58 -20.63
N ALA A 226 23.31 -6.01 -20.07
CA ALA A 226 24.57 -6.11 -20.81
C ALA A 226 24.45 -7.12 -21.96
N VAL A 227 23.82 -8.28 -21.72
CA VAL A 227 23.53 -9.28 -22.74
C VAL A 227 22.60 -8.72 -23.83
N LEU A 228 21.51 -8.03 -23.45
CA LEU A 228 20.61 -7.37 -24.39
C LEU A 228 21.32 -6.33 -25.26
N LYS A 229 22.40 -5.71 -24.77
CA LYS A 229 23.22 -4.76 -25.54
C LYS A 229 24.38 -5.42 -26.30
N GLY A 230 24.36 -6.74 -26.45
CA GLY A 230 25.36 -7.51 -27.17
C GLY A 230 26.73 -7.57 -26.49
N LYS A 231 26.79 -7.30 -25.18
CA LYS A 231 28.03 -7.40 -24.40
C LYS A 231 28.22 -8.82 -23.88
N LYS A 232 29.48 -9.26 -23.80
CA LYS A 232 29.86 -10.52 -23.16
C LYS A 232 30.02 -10.30 -21.65
N LEU A 233 29.47 -11.22 -20.86
CA LEU A 233 29.66 -11.27 -19.42
C LEU A 233 31.07 -11.76 -19.13
N LYS A 234 31.82 -11.01 -18.31
CA LYS A 234 33.23 -11.31 -18.00
C LYS A 234 33.37 -12.32 -16.86
N GLN A 235 32.43 -12.30 -15.92
CA GLN A 235 32.40 -13.20 -14.77
C GLN A 235 31.61 -14.44 -15.14
N ASP A 236 32.03 -15.58 -14.61
CA ASP A 236 31.33 -16.86 -14.81
C ASP A 236 30.05 -16.97 -13.97
N VAL A 237 30.00 -16.26 -12.84
CA VAL A 237 28.84 -16.20 -11.93
C VAL A 237 28.57 -14.74 -11.58
N ILE A 238 27.30 -14.31 -11.65
CA ILE A 238 26.84 -12.98 -11.26
C ILE A 238 25.64 -13.14 -10.33
N SER A 239 25.72 -12.59 -9.12
CA SER A 239 24.67 -12.72 -8.08
C SER A 239 24.27 -14.17 -7.81
N GLY A 240 25.24 -15.07 -7.74
CA GLY A 240 25.02 -16.52 -7.58
C GLY A 240 24.51 -17.26 -8.82
N ILE A 241 24.27 -16.56 -9.95
CA ILE A 241 23.73 -17.17 -11.17
C ILE A 241 24.85 -17.38 -12.22
N PRO A 242 25.03 -18.61 -12.76
CA PRO A 242 25.93 -18.87 -13.88
C PRO A 242 25.60 -17.99 -15.09
N LYS A 243 26.62 -17.48 -15.79
CA LYS A 243 26.43 -16.61 -16.96
C LYS A 243 25.65 -17.30 -18.08
N GLU A 244 25.78 -18.62 -18.23
CA GLU A 244 25.05 -19.44 -19.19
C GLU A 244 23.54 -19.39 -18.94
N ASP A 245 23.11 -19.46 -17.68
CA ASP A 245 21.71 -19.36 -17.29
C ASP A 245 21.16 -17.94 -17.53
N ILE A 246 21.98 -16.92 -17.31
CA ILE A 246 21.63 -15.52 -17.65
C ILE A 246 21.44 -15.38 -19.17
N TYR A 247 22.31 -15.97 -19.98
CA TYR A 247 22.16 -15.99 -21.43
C TYR A 247 20.87 -16.70 -21.86
N GLU A 248 20.60 -17.88 -21.31
CA GLU A 248 19.39 -18.64 -21.63
C GLU A 248 18.12 -17.86 -21.26
N LEU A 249 18.05 -17.33 -20.03
CA LEU A 249 16.92 -16.55 -19.56
C LEU A 249 16.69 -15.31 -20.44
N THR A 250 17.77 -14.59 -20.79
CA THR A 250 17.68 -13.40 -21.65
C THR A 250 17.09 -13.75 -23.02
N GLU A 251 17.49 -14.87 -23.61
CA GLU A 251 16.92 -15.31 -24.89
C GLU A 251 15.46 -15.75 -24.78
N LYS A 252 15.04 -16.38 -23.67
CA LYS A 252 13.61 -16.65 -23.42
C LYS A 252 12.82 -15.35 -23.31
N MET A 253 13.33 -14.36 -22.57
CA MET A 253 12.67 -13.07 -22.40
C MET A 253 12.49 -12.31 -23.73
N LYS A 254 13.48 -12.37 -24.63
CA LYS A 254 13.39 -11.78 -25.98
C LYS A 254 12.34 -12.45 -26.87
N LYS A 255 12.01 -13.72 -26.62
CA LYS A 255 11.06 -14.53 -27.41
C LYS A 255 9.62 -14.46 -26.90
N ALA A 256 9.39 -13.89 -25.72
CA ALA A 256 8.03 -13.64 -25.23
C ALA A 256 7.24 -12.78 -26.23
N GLN A 257 5.93 -12.98 -26.35
CA GLN A 257 5.05 -12.12 -27.14
C GLN A 257 4.64 -10.87 -26.35
N PHE A 258 4.43 -11.04 -25.04
CA PHE A 258 4.12 -9.99 -24.08
C PHE A 258 4.63 -10.41 -22.70
N GLY A 259 5.71 -9.79 -22.25
CA GLY A 259 6.28 -10.01 -20.93
C GLY A 259 5.76 -9.02 -19.89
N ALA A 260 5.40 -9.54 -18.72
CA ALA A 260 4.90 -8.77 -17.57
C ALA A 260 5.80 -8.99 -16.36
N LEU A 261 6.49 -7.96 -15.88
CA LEU A 261 7.33 -8.01 -14.68
C LEU A 261 6.63 -7.36 -13.49
N PHE A 262 6.39 -8.13 -12.44
CA PHE A 262 5.88 -7.67 -11.17
C PHE A 262 7.00 -7.68 -10.13
N PHE A 263 7.06 -6.65 -9.29
CA PHE A 263 8.10 -6.56 -8.28
C PHE A 263 7.57 -6.01 -6.95
N GLY A 264 8.18 -6.43 -5.85
CA GLY A 264 7.77 -6.04 -4.51
C GLY A 264 8.92 -5.56 -3.62
N LEU A 265 8.76 -5.77 -2.32
CA LEU A 265 9.66 -5.25 -1.29
C LEU A 265 11.08 -5.82 -1.35
N GLY A 266 11.26 -7.00 -1.97
CA GLY A 266 12.59 -7.58 -2.17
C GLY A 266 13.50 -6.72 -3.06
N LEU A 267 12.96 -5.75 -3.80
CA LEU A 267 13.76 -4.76 -4.51
C LEU A 267 13.82 -3.40 -3.79
N THR A 268 12.76 -3.01 -3.07
CA THR A 268 12.67 -1.68 -2.45
C THR A 268 13.35 -1.61 -1.09
N HIS A 269 13.43 -2.72 -0.35
CA HIS A 269 13.97 -2.79 1.01
C HIS A 269 15.38 -3.41 1.08
N THR A 270 15.88 -3.95 -0.02
CA THR A 270 17.26 -4.46 -0.11
C THR A 270 18.26 -3.35 -0.42
N LEU A 271 19.55 -3.68 -0.33
CA LEU A 271 20.64 -2.77 -0.67
C LEU A 271 20.38 -2.11 -2.04
N SER A 272 20.69 -0.82 -2.15
CA SER A 272 20.49 0.01 -3.35
C SER A 272 19.06 0.52 -3.60
N LYS A 273 18.02 0.00 -2.92
CA LYS A 273 16.65 0.54 -2.88
C LYS A 273 16.13 1.03 -4.25
N GLN A 274 16.07 2.35 -4.47
CA GLN A 274 15.58 2.95 -5.72
C GLN A 274 16.37 2.52 -6.96
N ARG A 275 17.68 2.26 -6.83
CA ARG A 275 18.52 1.89 -7.97
C ARG A 275 18.21 0.48 -8.48
N ASN A 276 17.70 -0.41 -7.63
CA ASN A 276 17.19 -1.72 -8.05
C ASN A 276 15.99 -1.53 -8.98
N ILE A 277 15.15 -0.55 -8.69
CA ILE A 277 13.97 -0.25 -9.50
C ILE A 277 14.36 0.49 -10.79
N ASP A 278 15.30 1.45 -10.72
CA ASP A 278 15.83 2.14 -11.91
C ASP A 278 16.30 1.12 -12.95
N ILE A 279 17.09 0.13 -12.53
CA ILE A 279 17.65 -0.85 -13.45
C ILE A 279 16.61 -1.86 -13.95
N ALA A 280 15.62 -2.23 -13.13
CA ALA A 280 14.51 -3.07 -13.55
C ALA A 280 13.63 -2.36 -14.60
N ILE A 281 13.36 -1.06 -14.42
CA ILE A 281 12.66 -0.23 -15.40
C ILE A 281 13.43 -0.19 -16.72
N GLN A 282 14.73 0.13 -16.64
CA GLN A 282 15.55 0.21 -17.83
C GLN A 282 15.76 -1.15 -18.52
N LEU A 283 15.74 -2.26 -17.77
CA LEU A 283 15.73 -3.62 -18.34
C LEU A 283 14.47 -3.84 -19.18
N VAL A 284 13.30 -3.50 -18.66
CA VAL A 284 12.03 -3.60 -19.40
C VAL A 284 12.03 -2.69 -20.63
N GLN A 285 12.56 -1.47 -20.52
CA GLN A 285 12.72 -0.57 -21.68
C GLN A 285 13.66 -1.15 -22.74
N ASP A 286 14.79 -1.75 -22.34
CA ASP A 286 15.73 -2.39 -23.25
C ASP A 286 15.09 -3.63 -23.93
N LEU A 287 14.28 -4.41 -23.21
CA LEU A 287 13.52 -5.55 -23.77
C LEU A 287 12.49 -5.12 -24.82
N ASN A 288 11.89 -3.94 -24.69
CA ASN A 288 10.95 -3.39 -25.67
C ASN A 288 11.56 -3.14 -27.07
N LYS A 289 12.88 -3.19 -27.21
CA LYS A 289 13.56 -3.19 -28.53
C LYS A 289 13.43 -4.53 -29.27
N TYR A 290 13.04 -5.59 -28.57
CA TYR A 290 12.90 -6.95 -29.11
C TYR A 290 11.45 -7.41 -29.13
N THR A 291 10.72 -7.21 -28.02
CA THR A 291 9.32 -7.61 -27.88
C THR A 291 8.63 -6.81 -26.77
N LYS A 292 7.31 -6.84 -26.69
CA LYS A 292 6.56 -6.03 -25.72
C LYS A 292 6.85 -6.49 -24.29
N TRP A 293 7.36 -5.59 -23.46
CA TRP A 293 7.52 -5.77 -22.02
C TRP A 293 6.96 -4.58 -21.23
N VAL A 294 6.52 -4.85 -20.02
CA VAL A 294 5.87 -3.91 -19.10
C VAL A 294 6.16 -4.32 -17.67
N LEU A 295 6.10 -3.37 -16.74
CA LEU A 295 6.29 -3.63 -15.32
C LEU A 295 5.22 -3.00 -14.46
N LEU A 296 4.94 -3.64 -13.33
CA LEU A 296 4.03 -3.10 -12.33
C LEU A 296 4.53 -3.42 -10.90
N PRO A 297 4.65 -2.42 -10.01
CA PRO A 297 4.90 -2.65 -8.60
C PRO A 297 3.69 -3.33 -7.94
N MET A 298 3.96 -4.32 -7.10
CA MET A 298 2.97 -5.01 -6.28
C MET A 298 2.60 -4.16 -5.07
N ARG A 299 1.91 -3.02 -5.32
CA ARG A 299 1.53 -2.04 -4.29
C ARG A 299 0.83 -2.73 -3.10
N GLY A 300 1.25 -2.36 -1.88
CA GLY A 300 0.89 -3.00 -0.61
C GLY A 300 -0.59 -2.88 -0.26
N HIS A 301 -0.98 -1.83 0.46
CA HIS A 301 -2.36 -1.57 0.88
C HIS A 301 -3.27 -1.23 -0.31
N PHE A 302 -4.58 -1.43 -0.13
CA PHE A 302 -5.55 -1.30 -1.22
C PHE A 302 -5.61 0.10 -1.86
N ASN A 303 -5.32 1.17 -1.10
CA ASN A 303 -5.37 2.56 -1.59
C ASN A 303 -4.05 3.34 -1.49
N VAL A 304 -2.92 2.67 -1.22
CA VAL A 304 -1.59 3.35 -1.20
C VAL A 304 -1.30 4.06 -2.52
N ASN A 305 -1.76 3.50 -3.63
CA ASN A 305 -1.62 4.11 -4.95
C ASN A 305 -2.56 5.32 -5.10
N GLY A 306 -3.76 5.26 -4.52
CA GLY A 306 -4.73 6.35 -4.58
C GLY A 306 -4.22 7.60 -3.89
N PHE A 307 -3.65 7.48 -2.69
CA PHE A 307 -3.01 8.61 -2.03
C PHE A 307 -1.92 9.26 -2.90
N ASN A 308 -1.04 8.45 -3.51
CA ASN A 308 0.04 9.01 -4.33
C ASN A 308 -0.48 9.65 -5.62
N ILE A 309 -1.54 9.11 -6.24
CA ILE A 309 -2.18 9.72 -7.41
C ILE A 309 -2.86 11.03 -7.02
N PHE A 310 -3.62 11.04 -5.92
CA PHE A 310 -4.29 12.21 -5.37
C PHE A 310 -3.28 13.33 -5.07
N MET A 311 -2.26 13.05 -4.27
CA MET A 311 -1.22 14.03 -3.94
C MET A 311 -0.46 14.52 -5.18
N SER A 312 -0.14 13.64 -6.12
CA SER A 312 0.53 14.06 -7.37
C SER A 312 -0.36 14.97 -8.23
N TYR A 313 -1.67 14.75 -8.21
CA TYR A 313 -2.64 15.56 -8.94
C TYR A 313 -2.83 16.94 -8.29
N GLU A 314 -3.05 16.98 -6.97
CA GLU A 314 -3.31 18.23 -6.24
C GLU A 314 -2.04 19.08 -6.07
N MET A 315 -0.89 18.45 -5.78
CA MET A 315 0.31 19.14 -5.29
C MET A 315 1.54 18.93 -6.18
N GLY A 316 1.44 18.09 -7.22
CA GLY A 316 2.58 17.75 -8.09
C GLY A 316 3.57 16.75 -7.48
N PHE A 317 3.37 16.32 -6.23
CA PHE A 317 4.27 15.43 -5.49
C PHE A 317 3.52 14.28 -4.81
N PRO A 318 4.06 13.05 -4.78
CA PRO A 318 3.30 11.86 -4.42
C PRO A 318 3.22 11.51 -2.93
N TYR A 319 4.21 11.87 -2.10
CA TYR A 319 4.30 11.52 -0.67
C TYR A 319 5.37 12.38 0.02
N GLY A 320 5.45 12.38 1.35
CA GLY A 320 6.46 13.18 2.10
C GLY A 320 6.48 14.65 1.68
N VAL A 321 5.32 15.29 1.58
CA VAL A 321 5.20 16.68 1.11
C VAL A 321 5.13 17.61 2.31
N ASP A 322 6.06 18.57 2.39
CA ASP A 322 6.20 19.54 3.48
C ASP A 322 5.58 20.89 3.09
N PHE A 323 4.63 21.37 3.91
CA PHE A 323 3.95 22.66 3.73
C PHE A 323 4.39 23.76 4.70
N SER A 324 5.43 23.53 5.51
CA SER A 324 5.90 24.48 6.55
C SER A 324 6.31 25.86 6.03
N ARG A 325 6.55 26.00 4.72
CA ARG A 325 6.88 27.27 4.05
C ARG A 325 5.68 27.95 3.37
N GLY A 326 4.48 27.40 3.51
CA GLY A 326 3.27 27.88 2.84
C GLY A 326 3.13 27.48 1.37
N TYR A 327 3.99 26.58 0.90
CA TYR A 327 3.93 25.97 -0.44
C TYR A 327 4.55 24.56 -0.38
N PRO A 328 4.14 23.63 -1.26
CA PRO A 328 4.59 22.24 -1.19
C PRO A 328 6.09 22.11 -1.52
N ARG A 329 6.82 21.40 -0.67
CA ARG A 329 8.21 20.98 -0.89
C ARG A 329 8.32 19.46 -0.79
N TYR A 330 9.10 18.87 -1.68
CA TYR A 330 9.28 17.43 -1.77
C TYR A 330 10.77 17.10 -1.90
N MET A 331 11.34 16.55 -0.83
CA MET A 331 12.76 16.20 -0.73
C MET A 331 12.88 14.90 0.05
N ILE A 332 12.92 13.78 -0.67
CA ILE A 332 13.05 12.45 -0.07
C ILE A 332 14.39 12.34 0.67
N GLY A 333 14.38 11.83 1.90
CA GLY A 333 15.53 11.87 2.82
C GLY A 333 15.45 13.02 3.83
N GLU A 334 14.70 14.08 3.52
CA GLU A 334 14.51 15.23 4.41
C GLU A 334 13.06 15.29 4.94
N THR A 335 12.09 15.16 4.04
CA THR A 335 10.67 15.45 4.31
C THR A 335 9.80 14.20 4.47
N THR A 336 10.41 13.01 4.59
CA THR A 336 9.64 11.78 4.82
C THR A 336 9.47 11.49 6.30
N THR A 337 8.37 10.83 6.67
CA THR A 337 8.04 10.55 8.07
C THR A 337 9.18 9.88 8.84
N ILE A 338 9.82 8.86 8.26
CA ILE A 338 10.91 8.13 8.95
C ILE A 338 12.12 9.03 9.17
N ASP A 339 12.43 9.90 8.21
CA ASP A 339 13.55 10.84 8.33
C ASP A 339 13.29 11.89 9.41
N LEU A 340 12.07 12.44 9.46
CA LEU A 340 11.66 13.45 10.43
C LEU A 340 11.62 12.90 11.85
N LEU A 341 11.10 11.68 12.03
CA LEU A 341 11.06 11.01 13.34
C LEU A 341 12.47 10.67 13.84
N ASN A 342 13.35 10.15 12.99
CA ASN A 342 14.73 9.82 13.40
C ASN A 342 15.58 11.06 13.73
N ARG A 343 15.21 12.24 13.22
CA ARG A 343 15.86 13.52 13.56
C ARG A 343 15.13 14.29 14.65
N GLU A 344 14.10 13.69 15.25
CA GLU A 344 13.30 14.29 16.32
C GLU A 344 12.70 15.65 15.92
N GLU A 345 12.42 15.84 14.63
CA GLU A 345 11.88 17.10 14.09
C GLU A 345 10.36 17.20 14.24
N CYS A 346 9.67 16.06 14.30
CA CYS A 346 8.22 16.00 14.45
C CYS A 346 7.83 16.28 15.90
N ASP A 347 6.93 17.21 16.17
CA ASP A 347 6.49 17.53 17.53
C ASP A 347 5.04 17.12 17.83
N VAL A 348 4.22 16.84 16.80
CA VAL A 348 2.91 16.20 16.91
C VAL A 348 2.72 15.26 15.74
N PHE A 349 2.24 14.04 16.01
CA PHE A 349 2.06 13.01 15.01
C PHE A 349 0.60 12.58 14.91
N MET A 350 -0.05 12.85 13.78
CA MET A 350 -1.37 12.29 13.49
C MET A 350 -1.21 11.07 12.59
N VAL A 351 -1.71 9.93 13.03
CA VAL A 351 -1.78 8.72 12.23
C VAL A 351 -3.23 8.39 11.89
N ILE A 352 -3.48 8.05 10.62
CA ILE A 352 -4.79 7.67 10.13
C ILE A 352 -4.69 6.41 9.26
N ALA A 353 -5.51 5.40 9.56
CA ALA A 353 -5.60 4.16 8.79
C ALA A 353 -4.21 3.51 8.54
N ALA A 354 -3.40 3.43 9.59
CA ALA A 354 -2.07 2.85 9.61
C ALA A 354 -1.62 2.55 11.04
N ASP A 355 -0.73 1.57 11.19
CA ASP A 355 -0.15 1.17 12.47
C ASP A 355 1.39 1.29 12.45
N PRO A 356 1.95 2.52 12.55
CA PRO A 356 3.37 2.72 12.69
C PRO A 356 3.95 2.04 13.94
N GLY A 357 3.16 1.84 15.01
CA GLY A 357 3.58 1.13 16.21
C GLY A 357 4.11 -0.28 15.91
N ALA A 358 3.44 -1.00 15.00
CA ALA A 358 3.89 -2.32 14.56
C ALA A 358 4.94 -2.29 13.44
N HIS A 359 4.94 -1.26 12.59
CA HIS A 359 5.61 -1.31 11.29
C HIS A 359 6.82 -0.38 11.15
N PHE A 360 7.04 0.55 12.09
CA PHE A 360 8.18 1.47 12.03
C PHE A 360 9.45 0.88 12.67
N PRO A 361 10.63 1.30 12.20
CA PRO A 361 11.88 0.94 12.84
C PRO A 361 11.98 1.55 14.25
N GLY A 362 12.68 0.86 15.16
CA GLY A 362 12.76 1.26 16.57
C GLY A 362 13.26 2.69 16.83
N GLY A 363 14.12 3.24 15.96
CA GLY A 363 14.57 4.64 16.08
C GLY A 363 13.44 5.65 15.92
N ALA A 364 12.52 5.42 14.97
CA ALA A 364 11.35 6.27 14.77
C ALA A 364 10.32 6.09 15.91
N LEU A 365 10.15 4.85 16.39
CA LEU A 365 9.26 4.55 17.53
C LEU A 365 9.72 5.22 18.83
N ALA A 366 11.03 5.29 19.07
CA ALA A 366 11.57 5.95 20.26
C ALA A 366 11.16 7.43 20.34
N HIS A 367 11.14 8.13 19.20
CA HIS A 367 10.66 9.51 19.17
C HIS A 367 9.14 9.60 19.30
N LEU A 368 8.38 8.74 18.61
CA LEU A 368 6.92 8.68 18.71
C LEU A 368 6.43 8.50 20.15
N ALA A 369 7.14 7.73 20.97
CA ALA A 369 6.80 7.54 22.39
C ALA A 369 6.98 8.79 23.27
N ASN A 370 7.60 9.85 22.76
CA ASN A 370 7.93 11.08 23.51
C ASN A 370 7.20 12.33 22.98
N ILE A 371 6.31 12.19 22.00
CA ILE A 371 5.55 13.30 21.42
C ILE A 371 4.06 12.98 21.40
N PRO A 372 3.17 13.99 21.36
CA PRO A 372 1.75 13.77 21.20
C PRO A 372 1.40 12.99 19.93
N VAL A 373 0.63 11.91 20.08
CA VAL A 373 0.14 11.07 18.99
C VAL A 373 -1.39 11.08 18.94
N ILE A 374 -1.96 11.38 17.77
CA ILE A 374 -3.40 11.31 17.50
C ILE A 374 -3.62 10.15 16.54
N GLN A 375 -4.42 9.16 16.92
CA GLN A 375 -4.74 8.02 16.08
C GLN A 375 -6.20 8.06 15.62
N ILE A 376 -6.40 7.91 14.30
CA ILE A 376 -7.67 7.62 13.65
C ILE A 376 -7.60 6.21 13.09
N ASP A 377 -8.30 5.26 13.71
CA ASP A 377 -8.26 3.85 13.35
C ASP A 377 -9.55 3.14 13.74
N ILE A 378 -9.71 1.90 13.29
CA ILE A 378 -10.87 1.05 13.55
C ILE A 378 -10.59 0.00 14.63
N HIS A 379 -9.34 -0.37 14.89
CA HIS A 379 -8.98 -1.41 15.86
C HIS A 379 -7.88 -0.96 16.82
N TRP A 380 -7.93 -1.50 18.03
CA TRP A 380 -6.85 -1.36 18.99
C TRP A 380 -5.59 -2.07 18.49
N GLY A 381 -4.45 -1.39 18.55
CA GLY A 381 -3.16 -1.96 18.16
C GLY A 381 -1.97 -1.23 18.78
N PRO A 382 -0.74 -1.61 18.41
CA PRO A 382 0.49 -0.96 18.90
C PRO A 382 0.51 0.56 18.76
N SER A 383 -0.07 1.13 17.70
CA SER A 383 -0.23 2.58 17.59
C SER A 383 -1.19 3.20 18.60
N THR A 384 -2.20 2.45 19.06
CA THR A 384 -3.15 2.88 20.11
C THR A 384 -2.46 2.98 21.45
N GLU A 385 -1.55 2.05 21.74
CA GLU A 385 -0.72 2.10 22.95
C GLU A 385 0.16 3.34 23.02
N LEU A 386 0.53 3.92 21.87
CA LEU A 386 1.30 5.16 21.77
C LEU A 386 0.43 6.42 21.74
N ALA A 387 -0.88 6.30 21.50
CA ALA A 387 -1.75 7.44 21.24
C ALA A 387 -2.10 8.24 22.51
N ASP A 388 -2.18 9.55 22.38
CA ASP A 388 -2.75 10.47 23.37
C ASP A 388 -4.22 10.79 23.08
N VAL A 389 -4.63 10.67 21.82
CA VAL A 389 -6.03 10.79 21.40
C VAL A 389 -6.33 9.66 20.41
N VAL A 390 -7.42 8.93 20.64
CA VAL A 390 -7.91 7.86 19.78
C VAL A 390 -9.30 8.24 19.26
N LEU A 391 -9.47 8.20 17.94
CA LEU A 391 -10.68 8.60 17.22
C LEU A 391 -11.19 7.40 16.39
N PRO A 392 -12.26 6.72 16.81
CA PRO A 392 -12.78 5.53 16.13
C PRO A 392 -13.36 5.83 14.74
N GLY A 393 -12.70 5.31 13.72
CA GLY A 393 -13.13 5.39 12.32
C GLY A 393 -14.21 4.37 11.95
N THR A 394 -14.53 4.32 10.66
CA THR A 394 -15.40 3.30 10.06
C THR A 394 -14.65 2.44 9.04
N PHE A 395 -15.06 1.19 8.90
CA PHE A 395 -14.48 0.26 7.95
C PHE A 395 -14.84 0.62 6.50
N ILE A 396 -13.88 1.17 5.76
CA ILE A 396 -14.03 1.47 4.33
C ILE A 396 -14.23 0.20 3.48
N GLY A 397 -15.27 0.19 2.65
CA GLY A 397 -15.68 -0.96 1.83
C GLY A 397 -16.56 -1.99 2.56
N VAL A 398 -16.93 -1.73 3.82
CA VAL A 398 -17.86 -2.55 4.61
C VAL A 398 -18.91 -1.67 5.29
N GLU A 399 -18.49 -0.73 6.12
CA GLU A 399 -19.35 0.22 6.84
C GLU A 399 -19.52 1.56 6.09
N THR A 400 -18.53 1.91 5.27
CA THR A 400 -18.45 3.20 4.58
C THR A 400 -18.05 3.00 3.12
N ALA A 401 -18.60 3.82 2.23
CA ALA A 401 -18.27 3.81 0.81
C ALA A 401 -17.15 4.82 0.50
N GLY A 402 -16.45 4.63 -0.62
CA GLY A 402 -15.45 5.62 -1.04
C GLY A 402 -14.57 5.12 -2.17
N THR A 403 -13.75 6.02 -2.70
CA THR A 403 -12.93 5.73 -3.88
C THR A 403 -11.56 5.18 -3.48
N SER A 404 -11.11 4.13 -4.17
CA SER A 404 -9.75 3.61 -4.10
C SER A 404 -9.12 3.45 -5.48
N TYR A 405 -7.78 3.34 -5.52
CA TYR A 405 -7.04 3.01 -6.73
C TYR A 405 -6.24 1.73 -6.54
N ARG A 406 -6.52 0.74 -7.38
CA ARG A 406 -5.78 -0.53 -7.41
C ARG A 406 -4.31 -0.30 -7.82
N MET A 407 -3.45 -1.31 -7.62
CA MET A 407 -2.02 -1.22 -7.95
C MET A 407 -1.70 -0.82 -9.40
N ASP A 408 -2.64 -1.06 -10.33
CA ASP A 408 -2.56 -0.71 -11.75
C ASP A 408 -3.25 0.62 -12.09
N SER A 409 -3.52 1.44 -11.08
CA SER A 409 -4.11 2.77 -11.18
C SER A 409 -5.55 2.80 -11.71
N VAL A 410 -6.26 1.67 -11.69
CA VAL A 410 -7.70 1.62 -11.97
C VAL A 410 -8.46 2.13 -10.75
N PRO A 411 -9.26 3.21 -10.86
CA PRO A 411 -10.12 3.67 -9.78
C PRO A 411 -11.31 2.73 -9.61
N ILE A 412 -11.67 2.45 -8.37
CA ILE A 412 -12.80 1.58 -7.99
C ILE A 412 -13.56 2.28 -6.88
N PHE A 413 -14.87 2.42 -7.04
CA PHE A 413 -15.75 2.89 -5.97
C PHE A 413 -16.14 1.69 -5.09
N MET A 414 -15.72 1.72 -3.83
CA MET A 414 -16.02 0.70 -2.83
C MET A 414 -17.39 0.96 -2.24
N LYS A 415 -18.18 -0.10 -2.08
CA LYS A 415 -19.56 -0.02 -1.58
C LYS A 415 -19.59 -0.23 -0.07
N LYS A 416 -20.60 0.38 0.56
CA LYS A 416 -21.04 0.04 1.92
C LYS A 416 -21.94 -1.20 1.88
N ALA A 417 -21.79 -2.09 2.85
CA ALA A 417 -22.57 -3.32 3.02
C ALA A 417 -23.47 -3.31 4.27
N ILE A 418 -22.96 -2.79 5.38
CA ILE A 418 -23.64 -2.66 6.69
C ILE A 418 -23.54 -1.23 7.20
N ASP A 419 -24.41 -0.85 8.14
CA ASP A 419 -24.29 0.41 8.87
C ASP A 419 -23.25 0.31 9.98
N PRO A 420 -22.39 1.34 10.18
CA PRO A 420 -21.41 1.35 11.27
C PRO A 420 -22.08 1.43 12.65
N PRO A 421 -21.36 1.08 13.73
CA PRO A 421 -21.79 1.40 15.09
C PRO A 421 -22.12 2.89 15.25
N GLU A 422 -23.18 3.23 15.99
CA GLU A 422 -23.66 4.62 16.14
C GLU A 422 -22.63 5.58 16.75
N THR A 423 -21.63 5.03 17.45
CA THR A 423 -20.56 5.76 18.11
C THR A 423 -19.35 6.02 17.20
N CYS A 424 -19.20 5.28 16.10
CA CYS A 424 -18.12 5.44 15.13
C CYS A 424 -18.44 6.52 14.08
N ARG A 425 -17.41 7.09 13.46
CA ARG A 425 -17.57 8.12 12.42
C ARG A 425 -16.66 7.87 11.23
N GLU A 426 -17.10 8.30 10.05
CA GLU A 426 -16.29 8.17 8.83
C GLU A 426 -15.02 9.00 8.94
N ASP A 427 -13.90 8.49 8.43
CA ASP A 427 -12.62 9.19 8.43
C ASP A 427 -12.72 10.61 7.84
N GLU A 428 -13.50 10.77 6.75
CA GLU A 428 -13.76 12.07 6.14
C GLU A 428 -14.42 13.06 7.11
N TRP A 429 -15.40 12.57 7.89
CA TRP A 429 -16.06 13.38 8.90
C TRP A 429 -15.08 13.78 10.00
N ILE A 430 -14.30 12.84 10.52
CA ILE A 430 -13.34 13.07 11.62
C ILE A 430 -12.33 14.15 11.20
N VAL A 431 -11.72 13.98 10.03
CA VAL A 431 -10.69 14.90 9.52
C VAL A 431 -11.29 16.28 9.21
N ASN A 432 -12.52 16.35 8.69
CA ASN A 432 -13.18 17.63 8.46
C ASN A 432 -13.52 18.35 9.79
N GLU A 433 -13.97 17.62 10.82
CA GLU A 433 -14.23 18.22 12.14
C GLU A 433 -12.96 18.77 12.80
N LEU A 434 -11.82 18.06 12.65
CA LEU A 434 -10.51 18.56 13.05
C LEU A 434 -10.14 19.83 12.26
N LEU A 435 -10.33 19.82 10.94
CA LEU A 435 -10.09 20.99 10.08
C LEU A 435 -10.87 22.22 10.55
N GLN A 436 -12.17 22.08 10.85
CA GLN A 436 -12.98 23.21 11.29
C GLN A 436 -12.57 23.73 12.67
N ARG A 437 -12.23 22.85 13.62
CA ARG A 437 -11.75 23.26 14.95
C ARG A 437 -10.41 23.97 14.88
N VAL A 438 -9.46 23.43 14.13
CA VAL A 438 -8.14 24.05 13.93
C VAL A 438 -8.28 25.42 13.23
N LYS A 439 -9.16 25.56 12.23
CA LYS A 439 -9.47 26.87 11.61
C LYS A 439 -9.90 27.90 12.66
N LYS A 440 -10.86 27.56 13.53
CA LYS A 440 -11.34 28.44 14.61
C LYS A 440 -10.23 28.82 15.59
N LEU A 441 -9.42 27.87 16.04
CA LEU A 441 -8.31 28.12 16.98
C LEU A 441 -7.27 29.09 16.40
N ARG A 442 -6.93 28.95 15.11
CA ARG A 442 -5.97 29.86 14.45
C ARG A 442 -6.55 31.24 14.14
N GLU A 443 -7.86 31.35 13.91
CA GLU A 443 -8.54 32.64 13.78
C GLU A 443 -8.58 33.39 15.12
N ALA A 444 -8.83 32.70 16.22
CA ALA A 444 -8.83 33.29 17.57
C ALA A 444 -7.43 33.73 18.04
N SER A 445 -6.37 33.18 17.46
CA SER A 445 -4.97 33.49 17.78
C SER A 445 -4.36 34.63 16.94
N LYS A 446 -5.10 35.14 15.95
CA LYS A 446 -4.73 36.31 15.13
C LYS A 446 -5.34 37.58 15.70
#